data_AF-A0AAJ2SPZ9-F1
#
_entry.id   AF-A0AAJ2SPZ9-F1
#
_cell.length_a   1.000
_cell.length_b   1.000
_cell.length_c   1.000
_cell.angle_alpha   90.00
_cell.angle_beta   90.00
_cell.angle_gamma   90.00
#
_symmetry.space_group_name_H-M   'P 1'
#
loop_
_entity.id
_entity.type
_entity.pdbx_description
1 polymer ?
#
loop_
_entity_poly.entity_id
_entity_poly.type
_entity_poly.pdbx_seq_one_letter_code
_entity_poly.pdbx_strand_id
1 'polypeptide(L)'
;MTTVKTTRTGRVAAPIAGRGVRVTRGVLIVVGIALIGLGGYVLTETVSPTRYSGLLVWLIGSVIVHDAIIAPVVVAVGLAVRRTGRRVPALVIALVQSAVVVGVVLSMIVVPEIVAKAKGPKNDTVLPFDYASRLGAMWVVIAVVTALAVAIYLVRTRRQKVRESTDQV
;
A
#
# COMPACT_ATOMS: atom_id res chain seq x y z
N MET A 1 6.26 -64.80 -7.44
CA MET A 1 6.87 -63.70 -8.20
C MET A 1 5.81 -63.16 -9.17
N THR A 2 5.12 -62.07 -8.80
CA THR A 2 4.39 -61.13 -9.69
C THR A 2 3.64 -60.13 -8.81
N THR A 3 4.29 -59.02 -8.47
CA THR A 3 3.66 -57.89 -7.78
C THR A 3 3.12 -56.93 -8.84
N VAL A 4 1.80 -56.77 -8.90
CA VAL A 4 1.12 -55.85 -9.81
C VAL A 4 1.37 -54.40 -9.38
N LYS A 5 1.95 -53.61 -10.29
CA LYS A 5 2.24 -52.18 -10.11
C LYS A 5 1.02 -51.36 -10.51
N THR A 6 0.26 -50.87 -9.54
CA THR A 6 -0.91 -50.01 -9.79
C THR A 6 -0.43 -48.60 -10.13
N THR A 7 -0.44 -48.27 -11.42
CA THR A 7 -0.18 -46.90 -11.92
C THR A 7 -1.37 -46.01 -11.56
N ARG A 8 -1.23 -45.18 -10.52
CA ARG A 8 -2.23 -44.15 -10.17
C ARG A 8 -2.04 -42.97 -11.13
N THR A 9 -2.81 -42.94 -12.21
CA THR A 9 -2.92 -41.77 -13.10
C THR A 9 -3.45 -40.58 -12.31
N GLY A 10 -2.58 -39.59 -12.09
CA GLY A 10 -2.94 -38.31 -11.48
C GLY A 10 -3.96 -37.58 -12.34
N ARG A 11 -5.17 -37.40 -11.81
CA ARG A 11 -6.20 -36.56 -12.39
C ARG A 11 -5.72 -35.11 -12.24
N VAL A 12 -5.39 -34.42 -13.34
CA VAL A 12 -5.09 -32.98 -13.31
C VAL A 12 -6.38 -32.27 -12.93
N ALA A 13 -6.45 -31.74 -11.70
CA ALA A 13 -7.58 -30.94 -11.27
C ALA A 13 -7.64 -29.69 -12.16
N ALA A 14 -8.69 -29.55 -12.96
CA ALA A 14 -8.96 -28.31 -13.69
C ALA A 14 -9.08 -27.16 -12.66
N PRO A 15 -8.50 -25.97 -12.92
CA PRO A 15 -8.60 -24.86 -11.99
C PRO A 15 -10.07 -24.46 -11.90
N ILE A 16 -10.69 -24.73 -10.74
CA ILE A 16 -12.04 -24.27 -10.43
C ILE A 16 -11.91 -22.77 -10.13
N ALA A 17 -11.73 -21.94 -11.15
CA ALA A 17 -12.02 -20.52 -11.01
C ALA A 17 -13.52 -20.44 -10.69
N GLY A 18 -13.85 -20.26 -9.41
CA GLY A 18 -15.22 -20.24 -8.93
C GLY A 18 -16.04 -19.22 -9.74
N ARG A 19 -17.32 -19.51 -9.97
CA ARG A 19 -18.25 -18.61 -10.68
C ARG A 19 -18.15 -17.16 -10.16
N GLY A 20 -17.92 -17.01 -8.86
CA GLY A 20 -17.63 -15.74 -8.19
C GLY A 20 -16.44 -14.97 -8.76
N VAL A 21 -15.29 -15.62 -9.02
CA VAL A 21 -14.09 -14.96 -9.59
C VAL A 21 -14.39 -14.38 -10.98
N ARG A 22 -15.15 -15.10 -11.81
CA ARG A 22 -15.55 -14.62 -13.14
C ARG A 22 -16.50 -13.43 -13.04
N VAL A 23 -17.46 -13.48 -12.12
CA VAL A 23 -18.40 -12.37 -11.88
C VAL A 23 -17.65 -11.15 -11.36
N THR A 24 -16.82 -11.29 -10.33
CA THR A 24 -15.99 -10.20 -9.79
C THR A 24 -15.10 -9.59 -10.87
N ARG A 25 -14.44 -10.43 -11.68
CA ARG A 25 -13.62 -9.96 -12.80
C ARG A 25 -14.44 -9.17 -13.81
N GLY A 26 -15.62 -9.67 -14.18
CA GLY A 26 -16.54 -8.97 -15.09
C GLY A 26 -16.95 -7.60 -14.53
N VAL A 27 -17.34 -7.55 -13.26
CA VAL A 27 -17.70 -6.32 -12.57
C VAL A 27 -16.54 -5.32 -12.56
N LEU A 28 -15.33 -5.76 -12.19
CA LEU A 28 -14.14 -4.89 -12.18
C LEU A 28 -13.80 -4.34 -13.57
N ILE A 29 -13.96 -5.14 -14.63
CA ILE A 29 -13.75 -4.68 -16.00
C ILE A 29 -14.78 -3.63 -16.38
N VAL A 30 -16.06 -3.89 -16.13
CA VAL A 30 -17.15 -2.94 -16.45
C VAL A 30 -16.98 -1.63 -15.69
N VAL A 31 -16.67 -1.70 -14.39
CA VAL A 31 -16.40 -0.53 -13.56
C VAL A 31 -15.17 0.22 -14.08
N GLY A 32 -14.09 -0.48 -14.42
CA GLY A 32 -12.89 0.14 -14.97
C GLY A 32 -13.15 0.88 -16.28
N ILE A 33 -13.90 0.27 -17.21
CA ILE A 33 -14.30 0.91 -18.47
C ILE A 33 -15.18 2.13 -18.20
N ALA A 34 -16.16 2.03 -17.29
CA ALA A 34 -17.02 3.13 -16.93
C ALA A 34 -16.23 4.31 -16.34
N LEU A 35 -15.25 4.04 -15.48
CA LEU A 35 -14.37 5.07 -14.91
C LEU A 35 -13.46 5.71 -15.96
N ILE A 36 -12.93 4.94 -16.91
CA ILE A 36 -12.14 5.49 -18.03
C ILE A 36 -13.01 6.39 -18.90
N GLY A 37 -14.24 5.95 -19.23
CA GLY A 37 -15.20 6.75 -19.99
C GLY A 37 -15.56 8.05 -19.27
N LEU A 38 -15.84 7.97 -17.96
CA LEU A 38 -16.10 9.14 -17.12
C LEU A 38 -14.90 10.09 -17.09
N GLY A 39 -13.68 9.55 -16.91
CA GLY A 39 -12.46 10.34 -16.93
C GLY A 39 -12.23 11.05 -18.27
N GLY A 40 -12.51 10.37 -19.38
CA GLY A 40 -12.45 10.95 -20.73
C GLY A 40 -13.46 12.08 -20.92
N TYR A 41 -14.69 11.92 -20.44
CA TYR A 41 -15.71 12.97 -20.47
C TYR A 41 -15.32 14.18 -19.62
N VAL A 42 -14.84 13.95 -18.40
CA VAL A 42 -14.37 15.03 -17.51
C VAL A 42 -13.17 15.74 -18.12
N LEU A 43 -12.27 15.02 -18.79
CA LEU A 43 -11.10 15.59 -19.46
C LEU A 43 -11.52 16.60 -20.53
N THR A 44 -12.52 16.28 -21.35
CA THR A 44 -12.98 17.18 -22.42
C THR A 44 -13.72 18.40 -21.88
N GLU A 45 -14.46 18.25 -20.78
CA GLU A 45 -15.23 19.34 -20.18
C GLU A 45 -14.36 20.31 -19.35
N THR A 46 -13.35 19.79 -18.64
CA THR A 46 -12.64 20.57 -17.61
C THR A 46 -11.23 20.99 -17.99
N VAL A 47 -10.61 20.33 -18.99
CA VAL A 47 -9.20 20.56 -19.33
C VAL A 47 -9.07 21.00 -20.78
N SER A 48 -8.48 22.19 -20.97
CA SER A 48 -8.12 22.67 -22.32
C SER A 48 -7.14 21.70 -23.00
N PRO A 49 -7.31 21.41 -24.31
CA PRO A 49 -6.41 20.53 -25.06
C PRO A 49 -4.93 20.90 -24.99
N THR A 50 -4.63 22.19 -24.82
CA THR A 50 -3.27 22.70 -24.66
C THR A 50 -2.56 22.17 -23.40
N ARG A 51 -3.30 21.66 -22.41
CA ARG A 51 -2.75 21.12 -21.15
C ARG A 51 -2.67 19.61 -21.11
N TYR A 52 -3.06 18.91 -22.18
CA TYR A 52 -3.04 17.44 -22.21
C TYR A 52 -1.63 16.86 -22.07
N SER A 53 -0.62 17.55 -22.60
CA SER A 53 0.80 17.16 -22.41
C SER A 53 1.20 17.21 -20.93
N GLY A 54 0.83 18.26 -20.21
CA GLY A 54 1.08 18.39 -18.78
C GLY A 54 0.37 17.33 -17.95
N LEU A 55 -0.89 17.02 -18.30
CA LEU A 55 -1.62 15.91 -17.69
C LEU A 55 -0.95 14.57 -17.96
N LEU A 56 -0.51 14.31 -19.19
CA LEU A 56 0.16 13.06 -19.55
C LEU A 56 1.47 12.88 -18.77
N VAL A 57 2.27 13.94 -18.65
CA VAL A 57 3.48 13.95 -17.82
C VAL A 57 3.14 13.67 -16.36
N TRP A 58 2.05 14.25 -15.85
CA TRP A 58 1.61 14.01 -14.47
C TRP A 58 1.15 12.57 -14.24
N LEU A 59 0.38 11.98 -15.16
CA LEU A 59 -0.07 10.58 -15.11
C LEU A 59 1.13 9.62 -15.14
N ILE A 60 2.05 9.82 -16.08
CA ILE A 60 3.27 9.00 -16.20
C ILE A 60 4.13 9.16 -14.94
N GLY A 61 4.33 10.40 -14.49
CA GLY A 61 5.08 10.70 -13.27
C GLY A 61 4.50 10.02 -12.05
N SER A 62 3.17 10.01 -11.90
CA SER A 62 2.49 9.32 -10.81
C SER A 62 2.72 7.81 -10.81
N VAL A 63 2.63 7.15 -11.99
CA VAL A 63 2.92 5.71 -12.13
C VAL A 63 4.38 5.41 -11.76
N ILE A 64 5.33 6.20 -12.27
CA ILE A 64 6.76 6.02 -11.97
C ILE A 64 7.02 6.17 -10.48
N VAL A 65 6.49 7.21 -9.84
CA VAL A 65 6.65 7.40 -8.39
C VAL A 65 6.09 6.18 -7.64
N HIS A 66 4.90 5.69 -8.01
CA HIS A 66 4.31 4.54 -7.35
C HIS A 66 5.13 3.25 -7.52
N ASP A 67 5.47 2.91 -8.76
CA ASP A 67 6.03 1.59 -9.08
C ASP A 67 7.55 1.52 -8.88
N ALA A 68 8.26 2.63 -9.12
CA ALA A 68 9.72 2.68 -9.01
C ALA A 68 10.21 3.16 -7.64
N ILE A 69 9.37 3.84 -6.84
CA ILE A 69 9.77 4.36 -5.52
C ILE A 69 8.96 3.70 -4.41
N ILE A 70 7.62 3.81 -4.43
CA ILE A 70 6.80 3.34 -3.31
C ILE A 70 6.90 1.83 -3.15
N ALA A 71 6.68 1.06 -4.23
CA ALA A 71 6.71 -0.39 -4.16
C ALA A 71 8.09 -0.94 -3.70
N PRO A 72 9.24 -0.48 -4.24
CA PRO A 72 10.55 -0.91 -3.77
C PRO A 72 10.84 -0.54 -2.33
N VAL A 73 10.43 0.65 -1.86
CA VAL A 73 10.60 1.06 -0.45
C VAL A 73 9.81 0.13 0.47
N VAL A 74 8.56 -0.18 0.14
CA VAL A 74 7.71 -1.09 0.93
C VAL A 74 8.31 -2.50 0.99
N VAL A 75 8.85 -2.98 -0.13
CA VAL A 75 9.56 -4.27 -0.20
C VAL A 75 10.85 -4.23 0.62
N ALA A 76 11.67 -3.20 0.46
CA ALA A 76 12.93 -3.02 1.18
C ALA A 76 12.72 -2.98 2.69
N VAL A 77 11.71 -2.24 3.17
CA VAL A 77 11.33 -2.20 4.59
C VAL A 77 10.87 -3.58 5.06
N GLY A 78 10.02 -4.26 4.29
CA GLY A 78 9.59 -5.63 4.61
C GLY A 78 10.77 -6.61 4.72
N LEU A 79 11.75 -6.49 3.83
CA LEU A 79 12.98 -7.28 3.84
C LEU A 79 13.90 -6.91 5.02
N ALA A 80 14.08 -5.62 5.31
CA ALA A 80 14.91 -5.15 6.42
C ALA A 80 14.39 -5.66 7.77
N VAL A 81 13.07 -5.62 7.98
CA VAL A 81 12.41 -6.17 9.18
C VAL A 81 12.58 -7.68 9.27
N ARG A 82 12.50 -8.41 8.14
CA ARG A 82 12.75 -9.86 8.10
C ARG A 82 14.22 -10.20 8.37
N ARG A 83 15.15 -9.35 7.94
CA ARG A 83 16.60 -9.53 8.14
C ARG A 83 17.05 -9.39 9.58
N THR A 84 16.25 -8.79 10.46
CA THR A 84 16.58 -8.61 11.90
C THR A 84 16.58 -9.92 12.71
N GLY A 85 16.52 -11.10 12.06
CA GLY A 85 16.86 -12.41 12.63
C GLY A 85 15.88 -13.00 13.66
N ARG A 86 14.94 -12.20 14.18
CA ARG A 86 13.85 -12.66 15.04
C ARG A 86 12.70 -13.16 14.15
N ARG A 87 11.98 -14.21 14.58
CA ARG A 87 10.69 -14.60 13.97
C ARG A 87 9.68 -13.47 14.18
N VAL A 88 9.77 -12.41 13.38
CA VAL A 88 8.85 -11.27 13.43
C VAL A 88 7.50 -11.74 12.90
N PRO A 89 6.41 -11.61 13.67
CA PRO A 89 5.10 -12.02 13.21
C PRO A 89 4.68 -11.25 11.96
N ALA A 90 3.97 -11.91 11.04
CA ALA A 90 3.54 -11.30 9.77
C ALA A 90 2.74 -10.00 9.99
N LEU A 91 1.95 -9.91 11.06
CA LEU A 91 1.20 -8.71 11.40
C LEU A 91 2.09 -7.50 11.72
N VAL A 92 3.24 -7.71 12.36
CA VAL A 92 4.19 -6.62 12.64
C VAL A 92 4.77 -6.06 11.35
N ILE A 93 5.08 -6.93 10.38
CA ILE A 93 5.54 -6.52 9.06
C ILE A 93 4.43 -5.72 8.35
N ALA A 94 3.19 -6.21 8.38
CA ALA A 94 2.06 -5.53 7.78
C ALA A 94 1.79 -4.15 8.41
N LEU A 95 1.89 -4.02 9.74
CA LEU A 95 1.76 -2.74 10.43
C LEU A 95 2.83 -1.74 9.98
N VAL A 96 4.09 -2.16 9.96
CA VAL A 96 5.20 -1.28 9.53
C VAL A 96 5.06 -0.90 8.05
N GLN A 97 4.70 -1.85 7.18
CA GLN A 97 4.45 -1.54 5.77
C GLN A 97 3.28 -0.57 5.59
N SER A 98 2.19 -0.76 6.32
CA SER A 98 1.03 0.16 6.26
C SER A 98 1.40 1.57 6.69
N ALA A 99 2.21 1.70 7.75
CA ALA A 99 2.70 2.99 8.24
C ALA A 99 3.55 3.72 7.19
N VAL A 100 4.44 2.99 6.52
CA VAL A 100 5.28 3.54 5.44
C VAL A 100 4.43 3.97 4.25
N VAL A 101 3.48 3.14 3.82
CA VAL A 101 2.57 3.49 2.71
C VAL A 101 1.79 4.77 3.04
N VAL A 102 1.18 4.84 4.23
CA VAL A 102 0.43 6.02 4.67
C VAL A 102 1.34 7.25 4.69
N GLY A 103 2.52 7.16 5.27
CA GLY A 103 3.46 8.28 5.34
C GLY A 103 3.91 8.77 3.96
N VAL A 104 4.17 7.86 3.02
CA VAL A 104 4.56 8.19 1.65
C VAL A 104 3.41 8.85 0.87
N VAL A 105 2.20 8.30 0.95
CA VAL A 105 1.02 8.88 0.29
C VAL A 105 0.74 10.29 0.80
N LEU A 106 0.78 10.49 2.12
CA LEU A 106 0.60 11.83 2.71
C LEU A 106 1.74 12.78 2.33
N SER A 107 2.98 12.30 2.27
CA SER A 107 4.11 13.11 1.78
C SER A 107 3.90 13.55 0.33
N MET A 108 3.33 12.69 -0.53
CA MET A 108 3.06 13.03 -1.93
C MET A 108 2.05 14.18 -2.08
N ILE A 109 1.18 14.37 -1.09
CA ILE A 109 0.22 15.48 -1.03
C ILE A 109 0.89 16.75 -0.47
N VAL A 110 1.67 16.62 0.62
CA VAL A 110 2.22 17.77 1.36
C VAL A 110 3.49 18.34 0.71
N VAL A 111 4.32 17.52 0.05
CA VAL A 111 5.57 17.98 -0.58
C VAL A 111 5.32 19.04 -1.67
N PRO A 112 4.33 18.89 -2.58
CA PRO A 112 3.96 19.96 -3.50
C PRO A 112 3.58 21.27 -2.80
N GLU A 113 2.92 21.23 -1.64
CA GLU A 113 2.57 22.42 -0.85
C GLU A 113 3.81 23.10 -0.28
N ILE A 114 4.79 22.32 0.22
CA ILE A 114 6.08 22.84 0.67
C ILE A 114 6.81 23.55 -0.49
N VAL A 115 6.87 22.91 -1.66
CA VAL A 115 7.50 23.48 -2.86
C VAL A 115 6.75 24.73 -3.32
N ALA A 116 5.42 24.73 -3.29
CA ALA A 116 4.60 25.89 -3.65
C ALA A 116 4.83 27.06 -2.69
N LYS A 117 4.91 26.79 -1.38
CA LYS A 117 5.22 27.82 -0.36
C LYS A 117 6.62 28.40 -0.55
N ALA A 118 7.61 27.57 -0.84
CA ALA A 118 8.99 28.01 -1.06
C ALA A 118 9.15 28.93 -2.29
N LYS A 119 8.23 28.86 -3.26
CA LYS A 119 8.22 29.73 -4.45
C LYS A 119 7.68 31.15 -4.18
N GLY A 120 7.22 31.44 -2.96
CA GLY A 120 6.69 32.75 -2.59
C GLY A 120 5.30 33.00 -3.18
N PRO A 121 4.22 32.42 -2.61
CA PRO A 121 2.86 32.69 -3.05
C PRO A 121 2.56 34.20 -2.93
N LYS A 122 1.81 34.76 -3.89
CA LYS A 122 1.45 36.19 -3.90
C LYS A 122 0.54 36.61 -2.74
N ASN A 123 -0.04 35.65 -2.03
CA ASN A 123 -0.92 35.86 -0.89
C ASN A 123 -0.62 34.80 0.17
N ASP A 124 -0.18 35.26 1.34
CA ASP A 124 0.26 34.41 2.45
C ASP A 124 -0.88 33.61 3.10
N THR A 125 -2.14 34.03 2.90
CA THR A 125 -3.31 33.31 3.40
C THR A 125 -3.59 32.01 2.64
N VAL A 126 -2.98 31.81 1.46
CA VAL A 126 -3.16 30.59 0.65
C VAL A 126 -2.40 29.40 1.24
N LEU A 127 -1.20 29.64 1.79
CA LEU A 127 -0.34 28.63 2.42
C LEU A 127 0.13 29.11 3.80
N PRO A 128 -0.79 29.24 4.77
CA PRO A 128 -0.50 29.90 6.05
C PRO A 128 0.46 29.08 6.92
N PHE A 129 0.49 27.77 6.75
CA PHE A 129 1.17 26.87 7.68
C PHE A 129 2.59 26.53 7.28
N ASP A 130 3.44 26.20 8.27
CA ASP A 130 4.71 25.56 8.00
C ASP A 130 4.47 24.06 7.73
N TYR A 131 4.42 23.72 6.43
CA TYR A 131 4.14 22.37 5.97
C TYR A 131 5.33 21.42 6.21
N ALA A 132 6.56 21.93 6.29
CA ALA A 132 7.74 21.10 6.52
C ALA A 132 7.77 20.57 7.96
N SER A 133 7.56 21.45 8.95
CA SER A 133 7.48 21.02 10.36
C SER A 133 6.28 20.12 10.62
N ARG A 134 5.12 20.41 9.99
CA ARG A 134 3.92 19.56 10.09
C ARG A 134 4.10 18.18 9.47
N LEU A 135 4.77 18.09 8.33
CA LEU A 135 5.11 16.81 7.71
C LEU A 135 6.04 15.99 8.62
N GLY A 136 7.03 16.64 9.23
CA GLY A 136 7.90 16.00 10.22
C GLY A 136 7.11 15.49 11.43
N ALA A 137 6.23 16.31 12.01
CA ALA A 137 5.38 15.93 13.13
C ALA A 137 4.46 14.75 12.77
N MET A 138 3.89 14.74 11.57
CA MET A 138 3.08 13.62 11.07
C MET A 138 3.87 12.31 11.03
N TRP A 139 5.09 12.32 10.49
CA TRP A 139 5.95 11.13 10.47
C TRP A 139 6.29 10.64 11.88
N VAL A 140 6.54 11.55 12.81
CA VAL A 140 6.73 11.20 14.24
C VAL A 140 5.48 10.54 14.81
N VAL A 141 4.29 11.10 14.57
CA VAL A 141 3.02 10.51 15.03
C VAL A 141 2.81 9.11 14.44
N ILE A 142 3.01 8.94 13.13
CA ILE A 142 2.90 7.63 12.46
C ILE A 142 3.87 6.62 13.10
N ALA A 143 5.13 7.02 13.32
CA ALA A 143 6.13 6.17 13.95
C ALA A 143 5.73 5.76 15.37
N VAL A 144 5.26 6.71 16.19
CA VAL A 144 4.80 6.47 17.57
C VAL A 144 3.60 5.53 17.60
N VAL A 145 2.56 5.81 16.80
CA VAL A 145 1.35 4.96 16.73
C VAL A 145 1.69 3.54 16.28
N THR A 146 2.56 3.41 15.28
CA THR A 146 3.01 2.11 14.77
C THR A 146 3.81 1.36 15.84
N ALA A 147 4.74 2.03 16.52
CA ALA A 147 5.52 1.44 17.60
C ALA A 147 4.62 0.96 18.75
N LEU A 148 3.61 1.75 19.14
CA LEU A 148 2.63 1.37 20.16
C LEU A 148 1.81 0.15 19.72
N ALA A 149 1.31 0.14 18.49
CA ALA A 149 0.54 -1.00 17.96
C ALA A 149 1.38 -2.29 17.96
N VAL A 150 2.63 -2.21 17.52
CA VAL A 150 3.58 -3.33 17.53
C VAL A 150 3.87 -3.78 18.97
N ALA A 151 4.14 -2.85 19.89
CA ALA A 151 4.40 -3.17 21.29
C ALA A 151 3.21 -3.88 21.96
N ILE A 152 2.00 -3.35 21.78
CA ILE A 152 0.76 -3.95 22.30
C ILE A 152 0.58 -5.38 21.76
N TYR A 153 0.77 -5.58 20.46
CA TYR A 153 0.64 -6.89 19.84
C TYR A 153 1.68 -7.89 20.38
N LEU A 154 2.94 -7.48 20.52
CA LEU A 154 4.00 -8.34 21.06
C LEU A 154 3.78 -8.68 22.55
N VAL A 155 3.27 -7.75 23.35
CA VAL A 155 2.93 -8.00 24.77
C VAL A 155 1.77 -8.99 24.87
N ARG A 156 0.71 -8.82 24.07
CA ARG A 156 -0.46 -9.71 24.08
C ARG A 156 -0.10 -11.14 23.65
N THR A 157 0.65 -11.29 22.57
CA THR A 157 1.07 -12.61 22.05
C THR A 157 2.01 -13.34 23.01
N ARG A 158 2.88 -12.64 23.75
CA ARG A 158 3.68 -13.23 24.82
C ARG A 158 2.82 -13.74 25.98
N ARG A 159 1.83 -12.95 26.41
CA ARG A 159 0.92 -13.34 27.52
C ARG A 159 0.07 -14.56 27.18
N GLN A 160 -0.37 -14.71 25.93
CA GLN A 160 -1.16 -15.87 25.49
C GLN A 160 -0.34 -17.18 25.55
N LYS A 161 0.90 -17.15 25.09
CA LYS A 161 1.80 -18.32 25.14
C LYS A 161 2.07 -18.79 26.57
N VAL A 162 2.20 -17.87 27.53
CA VAL A 162 2.42 -18.22 28.94
C VAL A 162 1.20 -18.92 29.54
N ARG A 163 -0.02 -18.49 29.18
CA ARG A 163 -1.26 -19.11 29.68
C ARG A 163 -1.47 -20.53 29.15
N GLU A 164 -1.27 -20.76 27.85
CA GLU A 164 -1.39 -22.11 27.26
C GLU A 164 -0.43 -23.13 27.90
N SER A 165 0.75 -22.69 28.35
CA SER A 165 1.71 -23.57 29.05
C SER A 165 1.31 -23.92 30.49
N THR A 166 0.45 -23.12 31.14
CA THR A 166 -0.04 -23.41 32.50
C THR A 166 -1.23 -24.36 32.49
N ASP A 167 -2.07 -24.33 31.45
CA ASP A 167 -3.23 -25.24 31.32
C ASP A 167 -2.84 -26.68 30.90
N GLN A 168 -1.59 -26.91 30.50
CA GLN A 168 -1.08 -28.22 30.05
C GLN A 168 -0.31 -29.01 31.13
N VAL A 169 -0.31 -28.54 32.38
CA VAL A 169 0.35 -29.18 33.54
C VAL A 169 -0.70 -29.64 34.54
#